data_AF-A0AAD1KNL0-F1
#
_entry.id   AF-A0AAD1KNL0-F1
#
_cell.length_a   1.000
_cell.length_b   1.000
_cell.length_c   1.000
_cell.angle_alpha   90.00
_cell.angle_beta   90.00
_cell.angle_gamma   90.00
#
_symmetry.space_group_name_H-M   'P 1'
#
loop_
_entity.id
_entity.type
_entity.pdbx_description
1 polymer ?
#
loop_
_entity_poly.entity_id
_entity_poly.type
_entity_poly.pdbx_seq_one_letter_code
_entity_poly.pdbx_strand_id
1 'polypeptide(L)'
;MSAKVLITRRTALGGLLVATGAAIGVPAVRAANRPEKSAPRKPAPTTVVNPAAPGLYVPFPYQNELKKYLKTRNGEQSVAMRVHGQREIHVLNHGATTYITASIIKLAIMETVLIQAIGEKRQLTKSEKDLLVPMIENSSNEAATALWEQVGKADGVRKAMRRMGATHTTFDPENRWGLTSTTAADQIVIADHIFCPNTIIPESMRAYACELMSSVEDDQNWGMSAGMKSPFVKNGWLPRDDGWHVNSVASTGAKGYTAVGLTHSATASMDDLVETIEGMARIIARHQPRDVTAPPPSARPQTATPAPQTAGGDHGHIPFRAPGTRNVWVRAF
;
A
#
# COMPACT_ATOMS: atom_id res chain seq x y z
N MET A 1 29.11 -24.06 -45.98
CA MET A 1 29.21 -24.53 -47.38
C MET A 1 30.36 -25.53 -47.40
N SER A 2 30.32 -26.82 -47.76
CA SER A 2 29.38 -27.80 -48.33
C SER A 2 29.80 -29.17 -47.74
N ALA A 3 28.95 -30.03 -47.17
CA ALA A 3 27.93 -30.91 -47.76
C ALA A 3 28.47 -32.12 -48.58
N LYS A 4 28.14 -33.32 -48.06
CA LYS A 4 27.77 -34.60 -48.71
C LYS A 4 28.85 -35.64 -49.10
N VAL A 5 28.66 -36.84 -48.53
CA VAL A 5 28.87 -38.19 -49.11
C VAL A 5 27.70 -39.05 -48.55
N LEU A 6 26.67 -39.47 -49.29
CA LEU A 6 26.48 -40.47 -50.37
C LEU A 6 26.47 -41.94 -49.90
N ILE A 7 25.39 -42.66 -50.26
CA ILE A 7 25.15 -44.13 -50.45
C ILE A 7 23.65 -44.38 -50.10
N THR A 8 22.76 -45.01 -50.85
CA THR A 8 22.64 -45.51 -52.23
C THR A 8 21.12 -45.66 -52.50
N ARG A 9 20.68 -45.45 -53.74
CA ARG A 9 19.33 -45.64 -54.30
C ARG A 9 19.46 -46.81 -55.32
N ARG A 10 18.55 -47.77 -55.52
CA ARG A 10 17.26 -47.68 -56.26
C ARG A 10 16.69 -49.11 -56.49
N THR A 11 15.40 -49.37 -56.19
CA THR A 11 14.24 -49.79 -57.08
C THR A 11 14.18 -51.25 -57.56
N ALA A 12 13.05 -51.93 -57.81
CA ALA A 12 11.59 -51.79 -57.59
C ALA A 12 10.86 -53.05 -58.18
N LEU A 13 9.51 -53.09 -58.02
CA LEU A 13 8.48 -54.01 -58.59
C LEU A 13 8.30 -55.35 -57.86
N GLY A 14 7.09 -55.87 -57.59
CA GLY A 14 5.72 -55.50 -57.95
C GLY A 14 4.77 -56.66 -57.58
N GLY A 15 3.45 -56.45 -57.69
CA GLY A 15 2.47 -57.55 -57.81
C GLY A 15 1.45 -57.70 -56.69
N LEU A 16 0.22 -57.30 -57.02
CA LEU A 16 -1.03 -57.45 -56.27
C LEU A 16 -1.63 -58.86 -56.51
N LEU A 17 -2.24 -59.48 -55.50
CA LEU A 17 -3.20 -60.57 -55.72
C LEU A 17 -4.30 -60.54 -54.66
N VAL A 18 -5.54 -60.43 -55.14
CA VAL A 18 -6.81 -60.46 -54.41
C VAL A 18 -7.24 -61.93 -54.29
N ALA A 19 -7.67 -62.34 -53.10
CA ALA A 19 -8.48 -63.55 -52.94
C ALA A 19 -9.58 -63.30 -51.90
N THR A 20 -10.82 -63.34 -52.37
CA THR A 20 -12.08 -63.31 -51.61
C THR A 20 -12.33 -64.64 -50.91
N GLY A 21 -12.76 -64.61 -49.66
CA GLY A 21 -13.24 -65.78 -48.94
C GLY A 21 -13.91 -65.41 -47.62
N ALA A 22 -15.25 -65.34 -47.63
CA ALA A 22 -16.07 -65.05 -46.48
C ALA A 22 -16.17 -66.25 -45.53
N ALA A 23 -15.97 -66.03 -44.23
CA ALA A 23 -16.48 -66.89 -43.17
C ALA A 23 -17.06 -65.99 -42.07
N ILE A 24 -18.36 -66.14 -41.85
CA ILE A 24 -19.17 -65.39 -40.89
C ILE A 24 -18.83 -65.89 -39.48
N GLY A 25 -18.14 -65.05 -38.71
CA GLY A 25 -17.94 -65.20 -37.26
C GLY A 25 -18.63 -64.04 -36.54
N VAL A 26 -19.59 -64.37 -35.69
CA VAL A 26 -20.41 -63.41 -34.93
C VAL A 26 -19.52 -62.58 -33.99
N PRO A 27 -19.60 -61.24 -33.97
CA PRO A 27 -18.81 -60.43 -33.05
C PRO A 27 -19.45 -60.46 -31.66
N ALA A 28 -18.74 -60.99 -30.67
CA ALA A 28 -19.03 -60.74 -29.27
C ALA A 28 -18.73 -59.26 -28.96
N VAL A 29 -19.78 -58.45 -28.83
CA VAL A 29 -19.70 -57.07 -28.35
C VAL A 29 -19.30 -57.10 -26.87
N ARG A 30 -18.02 -56.88 -26.56
CA ARG A 30 -17.58 -56.58 -25.20
C ARG A 30 -17.70 -55.07 -24.98
N ALA A 31 -18.78 -54.68 -24.33
CA ALA A 31 -19.05 -53.30 -23.94
C ALA A 31 -18.08 -52.81 -22.85
N ALA A 32 -17.82 -51.50 -22.93
CA ALA A 32 -17.36 -50.57 -21.90
C ALA A 32 -15.85 -50.45 -21.62
N ASN A 33 -15.21 -49.55 -22.39
CA ASN A 33 -14.26 -48.58 -21.85
C ASN A 33 -14.98 -47.75 -20.77
N ARG A 34 -14.72 -48.04 -19.49
CA ARG A 34 -15.11 -47.15 -18.39
C ARG A 34 -13.98 -46.13 -18.20
N PRO A 35 -14.22 -44.81 -18.36
CA PRO A 35 -13.23 -43.82 -17.98
C PRO A 35 -13.05 -43.88 -16.46
N GLU A 36 -11.82 -44.11 -16.02
CA GLU A 36 -11.44 -43.99 -14.62
C GLU A 36 -11.72 -42.56 -14.16
N LYS A 37 -12.60 -42.42 -13.17
CA LYS A 37 -12.94 -41.13 -12.57
C LYS A 37 -11.72 -40.65 -11.81
N SER A 38 -10.96 -39.71 -12.38
CA SER A 38 -9.85 -39.05 -11.69
C SER A 38 -10.34 -38.54 -10.33
N ALA A 39 -9.69 -38.98 -9.26
CA ALA A 39 -10.00 -38.52 -7.91
C ALA A 39 -9.88 -36.99 -7.84
N PRO A 40 -10.76 -36.30 -7.09
CA PRO A 40 -10.66 -34.85 -6.93
C PRO A 40 -9.31 -34.52 -6.28
N ARG A 41 -8.48 -33.76 -7.01
CA ARG A 41 -7.19 -33.29 -6.52
C ARG A 41 -7.46 -32.41 -5.30
N LYS A 42 -7.00 -32.86 -4.13
CA LYS A 42 -6.99 -32.04 -2.90
C LYS A 42 -6.37 -30.68 -3.27
N PRO A 43 -6.98 -29.54 -2.90
CA PRO A 43 -6.36 -28.24 -3.11
C PRO A 43 -4.97 -28.29 -2.49
N ALA A 44 -3.94 -27.93 -3.25
CA ALA A 44 -2.63 -27.72 -2.67
C ALA A 44 -2.79 -26.67 -1.54
N PRO A 45 -2.18 -26.86 -0.36
CA PRO A 45 -2.13 -25.79 0.63
C PRO A 45 -1.51 -24.58 -0.07
N THR A 46 -2.24 -23.48 -0.18
CA THR A 46 -1.69 -22.19 -0.60
C THR A 46 -0.83 -21.71 0.56
N THR A 47 0.39 -22.25 0.65
CA THR A 47 1.38 -21.79 1.61
C THR A 47 1.57 -20.30 1.36
N VAL A 48 1.20 -19.46 2.33
CA VAL A 48 1.30 -18.01 2.23
C VAL A 48 2.76 -17.66 2.00
N VAL A 49 3.11 -17.18 0.80
CA VAL A 49 4.54 -16.96 0.46
C VAL A 49 5.08 -15.65 1.06
N ASN A 50 4.23 -14.64 1.30
CA ASN A 50 4.54 -13.44 2.10
C ASN A 50 3.23 -12.62 2.19
N PRO A 51 2.58 -12.48 3.35
CA PRO A 51 1.34 -11.69 3.48
C PRO A 51 1.53 -10.19 3.23
N ALA A 52 2.75 -9.67 3.22
CA ALA A 52 3.05 -8.28 2.85
C ALA A 52 3.29 -8.07 1.34
N ALA A 53 3.53 -9.14 0.58
CA ALA A 53 3.82 -9.06 -0.86
C ALA A 53 2.61 -8.54 -1.66
N PRO A 54 2.83 -8.09 -2.92
CA PRO A 54 1.77 -7.64 -3.80
C PRO A 54 0.64 -8.67 -3.96
N GLY A 55 -0.56 -8.13 -4.13
CA GLY A 55 -1.81 -8.86 -4.16
C GLY A 55 -2.57 -8.75 -5.48
N LEU A 56 -3.68 -9.49 -5.59
CA LEU A 56 -4.64 -9.25 -6.67
C LEU A 56 -5.43 -7.98 -6.36
N TYR A 57 -5.59 -7.11 -7.35
CA TYR A 57 -6.44 -5.93 -7.22
C TYR A 57 -7.90 -6.32 -7.47
N VAL A 58 -8.75 -6.03 -6.49
CA VAL A 58 -10.18 -6.31 -6.54
C VAL A 58 -10.98 -5.07 -6.18
N PRO A 59 -12.24 -4.92 -6.64
CA PRO A 59 -13.08 -3.84 -6.16
C PRO A 59 -13.40 -4.00 -4.66
N PHE A 60 -13.71 -2.88 -4.01
CA PHE A 60 -14.34 -2.93 -2.69
C PHE A 60 -15.74 -3.58 -2.78
N PRO A 61 -16.14 -4.45 -1.83
CA PRO A 61 -17.51 -5.00 -1.79
C PRO A 61 -18.58 -3.90 -1.69
N TYR A 62 -18.24 -2.76 -1.09
CA TYR A 62 -19.06 -1.57 -0.92
C TYR A 62 -18.62 -0.41 -1.84
N GLN A 63 -18.05 -0.71 -3.01
CA GLN A 63 -17.52 0.29 -3.95
C GLN A 63 -18.55 1.36 -4.34
N ASN A 64 -19.84 1.04 -4.41
CA ASN A 64 -20.89 2.00 -4.76
C ASN A 64 -21.03 3.12 -3.71
N GLU A 65 -20.85 2.81 -2.42
CA GLU A 65 -20.89 3.79 -1.34
C GLU A 65 -19.68 4.74 -1.43
N LEU A 66 -18.48 4.18 -1.60
CA LEU A 66 -17.26 4.98 -1.82
C LEU A 66 -17.40 5.88 -3.06
N LYS A 67 -17.88 5.35 -4.19
CA LYS A 67 -18.12 6.14 -5.41
C LYS A 67 -19.14 7.25 -5.19
N LYS A 68 -20.23 6.98 -4.47
CA LYS A 68 -21.25 7.99 -4.18
C LYS A 68 -20.66 9.12 -3.33
N TYR A 69 -19.87 8.78 -2.32
CA TYR A 69 -19.17 9.76 -1.50
C TYR A 69 -18.15 10.57 -2.30
N LEU A 70 -17.26 9.91 -3.05
CA LEU A 70 -16.21 10.60 -3.81
C LEU A 70 -16.76 11.53 -4.90
N LYS A 71 -17.92 11.22 -5.48
CA LYS A 71 -18.62 12.12 -6.43
C LYS A 71 -19.01 13.47 -5.82
N THR A 72 -19.09 13.59 -4.50
CA THR A 72 -19.39 14.87 -3.82
C THR A 72 -18.14 15.61 -3.37
N ARG A 73 -16.95 15.12 -3.71
CA ARG A 73 -15.66 15.68 -3.28
C ARG A 73 -14.90 16.22 -4.48
N ASN A 74 -14.16 17.30 -4.26
CA ASN A 74 -13.31 17.90 -5.28
C ASN A 74 -11.99 17.14 -5.43
N GLY A 75 -11.36 17.27 -6.58
CA GLY A 75 -10.04 16.69 -6.86
C GLY A 75 -10.06 15.25 -7.36
N GLU A 76 -8.87 14.73 -7.60
CA GLU A 76 -8.61 13.33 -7.86
C GLU A 76 -8.46 12.57 -6.55
N GLN A 77 -9.01 11.36 -6.48
CA GLN A 77 -8.88 10.51 -5.30
C GLN A 77 -8.61 9.05 -5.68
N SER A 78 -7.75 8.40 -4.89
CA SER A 78 -7.53 6.95 -4.94
C SER A 78 -7.58 6.39 -3.52
N VAL A 79 -8.15 5.20 -3.37
CA VAL A 79 -8.22 4.50 -2.08
C VAL A 79 -7.91 3.03 -2.24
N ALA A 80 -7.13 2.50 -1.32
CA ALA A 80 -6.80 1.09 -1.24
C ALA A 80 -6.91 0.59 0.21
N MET A 81 -7.23 -0.70 0.35
CA MET A 81 -7.31 -1.36 1.65
C MET A 81 -6.89 -2.82 1.50
N ARG A 82 -6.24 -3.36 2.52
CA ARG A 82 -5.99 -4.80 2.62
C ARG A 82 -6.27 -5.29 4.03
N VAL A 83 -7.07 -6.34 4.15
CA VAL A 83 -7.21 -7.10 5.40
C VAL A 83 -5.96 -7.96 5.58
N HIS A 84 -5.33 -7.88 6.74
CA HIS A 84 -4.12 -8.65 7.03
C HIS A 84 -4.39 -10.16 6.94
N GLY A 85 -3.45 -10.89 6.33
CA GLY A 85 -3.60 -12.31 6.03
C GLY A 85 -4.32 -12.62 4.72
N GLN A 86 -4.97 -11.65 4.08
CA GLN A 86 -5.56 -11.81 2.75
C GLN A 86 -4.56 -11.44 1.64
N ARG A 87 -4.76 -11.99 0.43
CA ARG A 87 -3.97 -11.65 -0.75
C ARG A 87 -4.56 -10.54 -1.60
N GLU A 88 -5.83 -10.20 -1.38
CA GLU A 88 -6.55 -9.24 -2.19
C GLU A 88 -6.31 -7.84 -1.65
N ILE A 89 -5.96 -6.90 -2.53
CA ILE A 89 -5.92 -5.49 -2.23
C ILE A 89 -7.16 -4.88 -2.86
N HIS A 90 -8.08 -4.42 -2.02
CA HIS A 90 -9.26 -3.70 -2.48
C HIS A 90 -8.84 -2.32 -2.95
N VAL A 91 -9.24 -1.95 -4.16
CA VAL A 91 -8.86 -0.66 -4.76
C VAL A 91 -10.06 0.04 -5.41
N LEU A 92 -10.03 1.36 -5.38
CA LEU A 92 -10.90 2.23 -6.17
C LEU A 92 -10.03 3.32 -6.81
N ASN A 93 -10.25 3.58 -8.09
CA ASN A 93 -9.46 4.47 -8.93
C ASN A 93 -7.96 4.09 -8.97
N HIS A 94 -7.69 2.78 -9.09
CA HIS A 94 -6.34 2.27 -9.31
C HIS A 94 -5.89 2.53 -10.76
N GLY A 95 -4.73 3.18 -10.94
CA GLY A 95 -4.13 3.39 -12.25
C GLY A 95 -4.74 4.52 -13.10
N ALA A 96 -5.71 5.27 -12.58
CA ALA A 96 -6.21 6.47 -13.26
C ALA A 96 -5.15 7.58 -13.28
N THR A 97 -4.46 7.78 -12.15
CA THR A 97 -3.36 8.74 -11.97
C THR A 97 -2.40 8.23 -10.88
N THR A 98 -1.21 8.81 -10.82
CA THR A 98 -0.24 8.62 -9.74
C THR A 98 -0.20 9.87 -8.87
N TYR A 99 0.08 9.73 -7.57
CA TYR A 99 0.00 10.83 -6.60
C TYR A 99 1.37 11.14 -6.01
N ILE A 100 1.68 12.43 -5.86
CA ILE A 100 2.88 12.85 -5.14
C ILE A 100 2.73 12.44 -3.67
N THR A 101 3.68 11.66 -3.18
CA THR A 101 3.70 11.07 -1.83
C THR A 101 3.71 12.12 -0.72
N ALA A 102 4.41 13.24 -0.91
CA ALA A 102 4.81 14.13 0.17
C ALA A 102 5.45 13.30 1.30
N SER A 103 4.98 13.41 2.55
CA SER A 103 5.62 12.72 3.69
C SER A 103 5.31 11.23 3.85
N ILE A 104 4.41 10.61 3.06
CA ILE A 104 4.17 9.16 3.21
C ILE A 104 5.35 8.31 2.73
N ILE A 105 6.21 8.85 1.85
CA ILE A 105 7.45 8.19 1.39
C ILE A 105 8.44 7.92 2.54
N LYS A 106 8.32 8.63 3.66
CA LYS A 106 9.15 8.40 4.86
C LYS A 106 9.00 6.99 5.42
N LEU A 107 7.88 6.30 5.15
CA LEU A 107 7.74 4.87 5.44
C LEU A 107 8.75 4.04 4.63
N ALA A 108 8.85 4.28 3.32
CA ALA A 108 9.82 3.60 2.47
C ALA A 108 11.27 3.97 2.81
N ILE A 109 11.54 5.21 3.23
CA ILE A 109 12.87 5.63 3.73
C ILE A 109 13.21 4.84 5.00
N MET A 110 12.32 4.80 5.99
CA MET A 110 12.49 4.01 7.21
C MET A 110 12.77 2.54 6.88
N GLU A 111 11.92 1.90 6.08
CA GLU A 111 12.10 0.49 5.70
C GLU A 111 13.42 0.24 4.97
N THR A 112 13.90 1.20 4.18
CA THR A 112 15.20 1.11 3.51
C THR A 112 16.34 1.07 4.53
N VAL A 113 16.29 1.92 5.57
CA VAL A 113 17.25 1.89 6.69
C VAL A 113 17.25 0.52 7.36
N LEU A 114 16.06 -0.02 7.67
CA LEU A 114 15.90 -1.35 8.28
C LEU A 114 16.54 -2.43 7.38
N ILE A 115 16.17 -2.44 6.10
CA ILE A 115 16.63 -3.42 5.09
C ILE A 115 18.14 -3.39 4.91
N GLN A 116 18.76 -2.20 4.89
CA GLN A 116 20.21 -2.05 4.79
C GLN A 116 20.92 -2.58 6.04
N ALA A 117 20.45 -2.24 7.24
CA ALA A 117 21.02 -2.74 8.49
C ALA A 117 21.02 -4.27 8.55
N ILE A 118 19.92 -4.92 8.12
CA ILE A 118 19.82 -6.39 8.03
C ILE A 118 20.81 -6.95 7.02
N GLY A 119 20.90 -6.34 5.82
CA GLY A 119 21.83 -6.76 4.77
C GLY A 119 23.29 -6.69 5.22
N GLU A 120 23.62 -5.69 6.04
CA GLU A 120 24.91 -5.46 6.66
C GLU A 120 25.13 -6.29 7.95
N LYS A 121 24.15 -7.12 8.33
CA LYS A 121 24.18 -7.98 9.52
C LYS A 121 24.42 -7.20 10.82
N ARG A 122 23.84 -6.01 10.92
CA ARG A 122 23.94 -5.14 12.11
C ARG A 122 22.57 -4.77 12.64
N GLN A 123 22.57 -4.23 13.86
CA GLN A 123 21.41 -3.53 14.41
C GLN A 123 21.35 -2.09 13.87
N LEU A 124 20.23 -1.42 14.09
CA LEU A 124 20.14 0.02 13.89
C LEU A 124 21.11 0.73 14.81
N THR A 125 21.90 1.64 14.24
CA THR A 125 22.80 2.52 14.97
C THR A 125 22.01 3.54 15.79
N LYS A 126 22.67 4.15 16.78
CA LYS A 126 22.06 5.24 17.55
C LYS A 126 21.67 6.40 16.62
N SER A 127 22.54 6.81 15.71
CA SER A 127 22.28 7.91 14.78
C SER A 127 21.09 7.66 13.86
N GLU A 128 20.91 6.43 13.36
CA GLU A 128 19.71 6.08 12.58
C GLU A 128 18.44 6.21 13.42
N LYS A 129 18.44 5.73 14.66
CA LYS A 129 17.28 5.86 15.57
C LYS A 129 16.98 7.32 15.91
N ASP A 130 18.02 8.12 16.18
CA ASP A 130 17.90 9.55 16.47
C ASP A 130 17.27 10.33 15.30
N LEU A 131 17.38 9.83 14.05
CA LEU A 131 16.74 10.39 12.86
C LEU A 131 15.36 9.78 12.57
N LEU A 132 15.19 8.47 12.78
CA LEU A 132 13.94 7.76 12.51
C LEU A 132 12.79 8.28 13.38
N VAL A 133 13.05 8.54 14.66
CA VAL A 133 12.05 9.05 15.62
C VAL A 133 11.41 10.35 15.13
N PRO A 134 12.14 11.47 14.98
CA PRO A 134 11.52 12.73 14.53
C PRO A 134 11.02 12.66 13.08
N MET A 135 11.60 11.81 12.22
CA MET A 135 11.11 11.62 10.86
C MET A 135 9.71 11.00 10.84
N ILE A 136 9.42 10.01 11.70
CA ILE A 136 8.13 9.34 11.70
C ILE A 136 7.13 10.08 12.60
N GLU A 137 7.50 10.38 13.84
CA GLU A 137 6.59 10.93 14.86
C GLU A 137 6.18 12.37 14.57
N ASN A 138 7.14 13.23 14.20
CA ASN A 138 6.93 14.65 13.92
C ASN A 138 6.99 14.99 12.42
N SER A 139 7.19 13.98 11.56
CA SER A 139 7.35 14.19 10.13
C SER A 139 8.53 15.12 9.74
N SER A 140 9.61 15.18 10.54
CA SER A 140 10.77 16.06 10.28
C SER A 140 11.35 15.83 8.89
N ASN A 141 11.52 16.94 8.14
CA ASN A 141 12.09 16.91 6.79
C ASN A 141 13.61 16.85 6.83
N GLU A 142 14.24 17.50 7.82
CA GLU A 142 15.69 17.47 8.01
C GLU A 142 16.15 16.03 8.31
N ALA A 143 15.44 15.34 9.21
CA ALA A 143 15.75 13.94 9.52
C ALA A 143 15.49 13.01 8.32
N ALA A 144 14.41 13.24 7.57
CA ALA A 144 14.14 12.50 6.34
C ALA A 144 15.20 12.71 5.27
N THR A 145 15.67 13.94 5.07
CA THR A 145 16.73 14.25 4.11
C THR A 145 18.05 13.58 4.52
N ALA A 146 18.42 13.62 5.80
CA ALA A 146 19.62 12.95 6.28
C ALA A 146 19.56 11.42 6.04
N LEU A 147 18.44 10.78 6.38
CA LEU A 147 18.27 9.35 6.11
C LEU A 147 18.18 9.04 4.62
N TRP A 148 17.51 9.87 3.83
CA TRP A 148 17.43 9.76 2.37
C TRP A 148 18.83 9.77 1.73
N GLU A 149 19.69 10.69 2.15
CA GLU A 149 21.08 10.73 1.70
C GLU A 149 21.86 9.50 2.15
N GLN A 150 21.73 9.13 3.43
CA GLN A 150 22.42 7.98 4.01
C GLN A 150 22.09 6.67 3.28
N VAL A 151 20.83 6.45 2.91
CA VAL A 151 20.41 5.20 2.25
C VAL A 151 20.76 5.15 0.76
N GLY A 152 21.39 6.20 0.20
CA GLY A 152 21.71 6.26 -1.23
C GLY A 152 20.59 6.83 -2.10
N LYS A 153 19.77 7.72 -1.54
CA LYS A 153 18.71 8.49 -2.23
C LYS A 153 17.72 7.57 -2.97
N ALA A 154 17.27 7.99 -4.16
CA ALA A 154 16.27 7.28 -4.94
C ALA A 154 16.70 5.86 -5.29
N ASP A 155 17.99 5.60 -5.54
CA ASP A 155 18.46 4.28 -5.92
C ASP A 155 18.36 3.28 -4.76
N GLY A 156 18.72 3.72 -3.54
CA GLY A 156 18.59 2.92 -2.33
C GLY A 156 17.14 2.57 -2.03
N VAL A 157 16.26 3.57 -2.00
CA VAL A 157 14.84 3.38 -1.70
C VAL A 157 14.14 2.58 -2.80
N ARG A 158 14.47 2.81 -4.08
CA ARG A 158 13.96 2.02 -5.20
C ARG A 158 14.34 0.55 -5.08
N LYS A 159 15.58 0.25 -4.69
CA LYS A 159 16.04 -1.14 -4.51
C LYS A 159 15.27 -1.83 -3.38
N ALA A 160 15.04 -1.15 -2.26
CA ALA A 160 14.24 -1.67 -1.16
C ALA A 160 12.78 -1.93 -1.57
N MET A 161 12.12 -0.94 -2.17
CA MET A 161 10.74 -1.08 -2.65
C MET A 161 10.57 -2.18 -3.70
N ARG A 162 11.52 -2.34 -4.63
CA ARG A 162 11.51 -3.45 -5.59
C ARG A 162 11.60 -4.81 -4.91
N ARG A 163 12.36 -4.93 -3.81
CA ARG A 163 12.43 -6.16 -3.01
C ARG A 163 11.08 -6.47 -2.35
N MET A 164 10.34 -5.44 -1.94
CA MET A 164 8.99 -5.54 -1.37
C MET A 164 7.91 -5.79 -2.44
N GLY A 165 8.20 -5.48 -3.70
CA GLY A 165 7.26 -5.61 -4.83
C GLY A 165 6.43 -4.34 -5.12
N ALA A 166 6.74 -3.21 -4.48
CA ALA A 166 6.18 -1.90 -4.81
C ALA A 166 6.91 -1.32 -6.03
N THR A 167 6.34 -1.49 -7.22
CA THR A 167 6.99 -1.18 -8.51
C THR A 167 6.30 -0.07 -9.32
N HIS A 168 5.18 0.47 -8.84
CA HIS A 168 4.42 1.55 -9.47
C HIS A 168 4.65 2.88 -8.75
N THR A 169 5.89 3.12 -8.36
CA THR A 169 6.34 4.32 -7.68
C THR A 169 7.57 4.86 -8.41
N THR A 170 7.51 6.13 -8.79
CA THR A 170 8.51 6.82 -9.62
C THR A 170 9.09 7.99 -8.85
N PHE A 171 10.40 8.01 -8.69
CA PHE A 171 11.11 9.06 -7.97
C PHE A 171 11.27 10.30 -8.84
N ASP A 172 11.28 11.46 -8.20
CA ASP A 172 11.56 12.74 -8.84
C ASP A 172 12.97 12.74 -9.47
N PRO A 173 13.14 13.18 -10.73
CA PRO A 173 14.43 13.20 -11.42
C PRO A 173 15.51 14.02 -10.70
N GLU A 174 15.11 15.03 -9.92
CA GLU A 174 16.01 15.87 -9.13
C GLU A 174 16.25 15.30 -7.71
N ASN A 175 15.84 14.05 -7.45
CA ASN A 175 15.98 13.36 -6.16
C ASN A 175 15.28 14.04 -4.97
N ARG A 176 14.24 14.85 -5.20
CA ARG A 176 13.41 15.40 -4.12
C ARG A 176 12.47 14.30 -3.62
N TRP A 177 12.81 13.70 -2.48
CA TRP A 177 12.14 12.51 -1.95
C TRP A 177 10.61 12.68 -1.84
N GLY A 178 10.13 13.84 -1.42
CA GLY A 178 8.69 14.09 -1.26
C GLY A 178 7.91 14.29 -2.56
N LEU A 179 8.60 14.52 -3.69
CA LEU A 179 8.00 14.59 -5.01
C LEU A 179 7.94 13.22 -5.71
N THR A 180 8.25 12.15 -4.98
CA THR A 180 8.06 10.78 -5.45
C THR A 180 6.57 10.56 -5.73
N SER A 181 6.26 10.02 -6.90
CA SER A 181 4.90 9.70 -7.33
C SER A 181 4.59 8.22 -7.11
N THR A 182 3.40 7.88 -6.59
CA THR A 182 3.04 6.51 -6.16
C THR A 182 1.60 6.14 -6.52
N THR A 183 1.22 4.89 -6.21
CA THR A 183 -0.18 4.41 -6.25
C THR A 183 -0.62 3.97 -4.86
N ALA A 184 -1.94 3.97 -4.62
CA ALA A 184 -2.48 3.50 -3.33
C ALA A 184 -2.15 2.03 -3.04
N ALA A 185 -2.03 1.20 -4.09
CA ALA A 185 -1.66 -0.21 -3.95
C ALA A 185 -0.18 -0.40 -3.56
N ASP A 186 0.74 0.39 -4.13
CA ASP A 186 2.15 0.36 -3.72
C ASP A 186 2.31 0.80 -2.25
N GLN A 187 1.54 1.81 -1.81
CA GLN A 187 1.56 2.25 -0.41
C GLN A 187 0.98 1.20 0.55
N ILE A 188 0.00 0.39 0.12
CA ILE A 188 -0.43 -0.79 0.89
C ILE A 188 0.72 -1.79 1.02
N VAL A 189 1.44 -2.09 -0.06
CA VAL A 189 2.57 -3.03 -0.03
C VAL A 189 3.69 -2.52 0.90
N ILE A 190 4.03 -1.23 0.82
CA ILE A 190 5.01 -0.58 1.71
C ILE A 190 4.56 -0.73 3.17
N ALA A 191 3.35 -0.26 3.50
CA ALA A 191 2.86 -0.34 4.88
C ALA A 191 2.74 -1.78 5.41
N ASP A 192 2.30 -2.74 4.60
CA ASP A 192 2.16 -4.12 5.03
C ASP A 192 3.50 -4.81 5.34
N HIS A 193 4.63 -4.33 4.80
CA HIS A 193 5.95 -4.85 5.19
C HIS A 193 6.34 -4.45 6.63
N ILE A 194 5.65 -3.46 7.21
CA ILE A 194 5.70 -3.13 8.64
C ILE A 194 4.72 -4.04 9.41
N PHE A 195 3.45 -4.09 9.02
CA PHE A 195 2.40 -4.70 9.84
C PHE A 195 2.27 -6.23 9.71
N CYS A 196 2.60 -6.80 8.55
CA CYS A 196 2.45 -8.22 8.28
C CYS A 196 3.78 -8.99 8.40
N PRO A 197 3.77 -10.26 8.88
CA PRO A 197 4.95 -11.12 8.87
C PRO A 197 5.56 -11.23 7.47
N ASN A 198 6.87 -11.05 7.34
CA ASN A 198 7.56 -11.20 6.06
C ASN A 198 9.04 -11.55 6.26
N THR A 199 9.72 -11.93 5.17
CA THR A 199 11.13 -12.34 5.19
C THR A 199 12.10 -11.20 4.89
N ILE A 200 11.60 -9.99 4.64
CA ILE A 200 12.41 -8.82 4.26
C ILE A 200 12.80 -8.02 5.51
N ILE A 201 11.85 -7.79 6.41
CA ILE A 201 12.03 -7.05 7.66
C ILE A 201 11.70 -8.00 8.85
N PRO A 202 12.69 -8.35 9.69
CA PRO A 202 12.48 -9.16 10.88
C PRO A 202 11.47 -8.54 11.84
N GLU A 203 10.80 -9.39 12.60
CA GLU A 203 9.76 -8.99 13.55
C GLU A 203 10.20 -7.90 14.53
N SER A 204 11.42 -7.95 15.06
CA SER A 204 11.93 -6.94 15.99
C SER A 204 12.03 -5.54 15.37
N MET A 205 12.42 -5.44 14.09
CA MET A 205 12.50 -4.16 13.38
C MET A 205 11.12 -3.67 12.96
N ARG A 206 10.20 -4.58 12.62
CA ARG A 206 8.79 -4.24 12.39
C ARG A 206 8.12 -3.71 13.66
N ALA A 207 8.40 -4.31 14.81
CA ALA A 207 7.89 -3.86 16.10
C ALA A 207 8.36 -2.43 16.41
N TYR A 208 9.63 -2.11 16.13
CA TYR A 208 10.14 -0.74 16.25
C TYR A 208 9.46 0.23 15.29
N ALA A 209 9.25 -0.14 14.02
CA ALA A 209 8.51 0.71 13.08
C ALA A 209 7.05 0.94 13.51
N CYS A 210 6.38 -0.08 14.06
CA CYS A 210 5.06 0.06 14.66
C CYS A 210 5.06 1.03 15.84
N GLU A 211 6.06 0.93 16.75
CA GLU A 211 6.19 1.84 17.89
C GLU A 211 6.24 3.31 17.43
N LEU A 212 7.10 3.63 16.44
CA LEU A 212 7.19 4.97 15.88
C LEU A 212 5.86 5.45 15.27
N MET A 213 5.18 4.59 14.51
CA MET A 213 3.90 4.95 13.87
C MET A 213 2.73 5.06 14.86
N SER A 214 2.84 4.46 16.05
CA SER A 214 1.86 4.65 17.14
C SER A 214 2.11 5.91 17.98
N SER A 215 3.31 6.48 17.89
CA SER A 215 3.75 7.67 18.62
C SER A 215 3.70 8.95 17.78
N VAL A 216 3.02 8.91 16.62
CA VAL A 216 2.80 10.11 15.80
C VAL A 216 2.02 11.14 16.59
N GLU A 217 2.49 12.39 16.56
CA GLU A 217 1.91 13.50 17.31
C GLU A 217 0.41 13.70 17.02
N ASP A 218 -0.31 14.20 18.02
CA ASP A 218 -1.77 14.35 17.95
C ASP A 218 -2.22 15.24 16.78
N ASP A 219 -1.46 16.29 16.45
CA ASP A 219 -1.74 17.19 15.32
C ASP A 219 -1.48 16.54 13.95
N GLN A 220 -0.77 15.42 13.94
CA GLN A 220 -0.49 14.57 12.78
C GLN A 220 -1.41 13.36 12.69
N ASN A 221 -2.25 13.10 13.70
CA ASN A 221 -3.16 11.94 13.72
C ASN A 221 -4.53 12.27 13.12
N TRP A 222 -4.60 12.21 11.79
CA TRP A 222 -5.82 12.43 11.01
C TRP A 222 -5.84 11.55 9.74
N GLY A 223 -6.93 11.60 8.98
CA GLY A 223 -7.02 10.94 7.68
C GLY A 223 -7.52 9.49 7.77
N MET A 224 -6.73 8.53 7.29
CA MET A 224 -7.09 7.10 7.23
C MET A 224 -7.26 6.46 8.60
N SER A 225 -6.76 7.10 9.67
CA SER A 225 -6.99 6.71 11.05
C SER A 225 -8.44 6.93 11.52
N ALA A 226 -9.23 7.74 10.81
CA ALA A 226 -10.60 8.05 11.22
C ALA A 226 -11.50 6.80 11.22
N GLY A 227 -11.95 6.42 12.41
CA GLY A 227 -12.79 5.24 12.64
C GLY A 227 -12.03 3.97 13.04
N MET A 228 -10.68 4.02 13.09
CA MET A 228 -9.86 2.94 13.63
C MET A 228 -9.69 3.06 15.14
N LYS A 229 -9.57 1.93 15.83
CA LYS A 229 -9.17 1.89 17.25
C LYS A 229 -7.65 1.75 17.34
N SER A 230 -7.00 2.65 18.09
CA SER A 230 -5.53 2.65 18.29
C SER A 230 -4.74 2.55 16.98
N PRO A 231 -4.91 3.52 16.06
CA PRO A 231 -4.31 3.48 14.74
C PRO A 231 -2.79 3.68 14.77
N PHE A 232 -2.12 3.10 13.78
CA PHE A 232 -0.77 3.46 13.35
C PHE A 232 -0.91 4.31 12.10
N VAL A 233 -0.29 5.49 12.03
CA VAL A 233 -0.56 6.44 10.94
C VAL A 233 0.71 7.06 10.38
N LYS A 234 0.69 7.38 9.08
CA LYS A 234 1.61 8.35 8.48
C LYS A 234 0.88 9.16 7.43
N ASN A 235 0.94 10.48 7.60
CA ASN A 235 0.36 11.44 6.69
C ASN A 235 1.40 12.14 5.82
N GLY A 236 0.95 12.70 4.70
CA GLY A 236 1.75 13.54 3.82
C GLY A 236 0.92 14.56 3.09
N TRP A 237 1.32 15.82 3.13
CA TRP A 237 0.67 16.92 2.43
C TRP A 237 1.72 17.89 1.90
N LEU A 238 1.46 18.50 0.75
CA LEU A 238 2.35 19.45 0.10
C LEU A 238 1.54 20.38 -0.81
N PRO A 239 1.60 21.71 -0.63
CA PRO A 239 1.10 22.64 -1.63
C PRO A 239 2.08 22.73 -2.79
N ARG A 240 1.54 22.82 -4.01
CA ARG A 240 2.28 22.98 -5.26
C ARG A 240 1.59 23.99 -6.17
N ASP A 241 2.24 24.30 -7.28
CA ASP A 241 1.69 25.10 -8.38
C ASP A 241 0.45 24.46 -9.01
N ASP A 242 0.37 23.14 -9.01
CA ASP A 242 -0.79 22.36 -9.43
C ASP A 242 -1.85 22.14 -8.32
N GLY A 243 -1.64 22.71 -7.13
CA GLY A 243 -2.56 22.65 -6.00
C GLY A 243 -2.11 21.75 -4.87
N TRP A 244 -3.06 21.28 -4.06
CA TRP A 244 -2.78 20.47 -2.88
C TRP A 244 -2.65 19.00 -3.23
N HIS A 245 -1.61 18.36 -2.69
CA HIS A 245 -1.49 16.91 -2.59
C HIS A 245 -1.63 16.54 -1.11
N VAL A 246 -2.57 15.67 -0.77
CA VAL A 246 -2.85 15.26 0.62
C VAL A 246 -3.11 13.76 0.65
N ASN A 247 -2.39 13.06 1.53
CA ASN A 247 -2.35 11.61 1.57
C ASN A 247 -2.29 11.12 3.02
N SER A 248 -2.82 9.91 3.22
CA SER A 248 -2.81 9.24 4.51
C SER A 248 -2.69 7.74 4.35
N VAL A 249 -1.84 7.15 5.17
CA VAL A 249 -1.67 5.70 5.35
C VAL A 249 -1.97 5.39 6.81
N ALA A 250 -2.85 4.42 7.07
CA ALA A 250 -3.11 3.96 8.43
C ALA A 250 -3.31 2.45 8.52
N SER A 251 -3.07 1.88 9.70
CA SER A 251 -3.26 0.47 10.00
C SER A 251 -3.83 0.29 11.40
N THR A 252 -4.56 -0.81 11.61
CA THR A 252 -5.04 -1.23 12.94
C THR A 252 -4.03 -2.11 13.68
N GLY A 253 -2.80 -2.27 13.17
CA GLY A 253 -1.73 -3.05 13.79
C GLY A 253 -1.54 -4.43 13.14
N ALA A 254 -1.15 -5.44 13.90
CA ALA A 254 -0.84 -6.78 13.35
C ALA A 254 -2.09 -7.64 13.01
N LYS A 255 -3.26 -7.21 13.50
CA LYS A 255 -4.56 -7.86 13.26
C LYS A 255 -5.54 -6.79 12.77
N GLY A 256 -6.21 -7.05 11.66
CA GLY A 256 -7.18 -6.13 11.06
C GLY A 256 -6.80 -5.75 9.65
N TYR A 257 -6.55 -4.46 9.38
CA TYR A 257 -6.35 -3.97 8.02
C TYR A 257 -5.42 -2.76 7.93
N THR A 258 -4.83 -2.59 6.76
CA THR A 258 -4.15 -1.36 6.31
C THR A 258 -5.07 -0.63 5.32
N ALA A 259 -5.13 0.70 5.39
CA ALA A 259 -5.86 1.56 4.46
C ALA A 259 -5.02 2.75 4.02
N VAL A 260 -5.19 3.14 2.75
CA VAL A 260 -4.48 4.26 2.11
C VAL A 260 -5.50 5.11 1.37
N GLY A 261 -5.44 6.43 1.53
CA GLY A 261 -6.10 7.37 0.63
C GLY A 261 -5.14 8.43 0.14
N LEU A 262 -5.21 8.65 -1.17
CA LEU A 262 -4.39 9.61 -1.90
C LEU A 262 -5.30 10.61 -2.57
N THR A 263 -4.98 11.90 -2.48
CA THR A 263 -5.78 12.96 -3.09
C THR A 263 -4.93 14.06 -3.68
N HIS A 264 -5.43 14.67 -4.75
CA HIS A 264 -4.85 15.84 -5.38
C HIS A 264 -5.95 16.79 -5.86
N SER A 265 -5.79 18.10 -5.69
CA SER A 265 -6.72 19.07 -6.25
C SER A 265 -6.08 20.43 -6.51
N ALA A 266 -6.32 20.98 -7.70
CA ALA A 266 -5.96 22.35 -8.06
C ALA A 266 -6.77 23.43 -7.33
N THR A 267 -7.94 23.08 -6.78
CA THR A 267 -8.91 24.07 -6.25
C THR A 267 -9.38 23.79 -4.82
N ALA A 268 -9.33 22.54 -4.36
CA ALA A 268 -9.73 22.21 -2.99
C ALA A 268 -8.67 22.68 -1.99
N SER A 269 -9.12 23.08 -0.80
CA SER A 269 -8.21 23.35 0.31
C SER A 269 -7.61 22.05 0.86
N MET A 270 -6.52 22.15 1.62
CA MET A 270 -5.98 21.02 2.37
C MET A 270 -7.06 20.39 3.28
N ASP A 271 -7.83 21.21 3.99
CA ASP A 271 -8.87 20.72 4.92
C ASP A 271 -9.98 19.94 4.20
N ASP A 272 -10.39 20.40 3.00
CA ASP A 272 -11.35 19.65 2.17
C ASP A 272 -10.80 18.28 1.76
N LEU A 273 -9.50 18.19 1.48
CA LEU A 273 -8.85 16.92 1.12
C LEU A 273 -8.66 16.02 2.34
N VAL A 274 -8.35 16.57 3.52
CA VAL A 274 -8.34 15.83 4.79
C VAL A 274 -9.72 15.25 5.08
N GLU A 275 -10.78 16.05 5.00
CA GLU A 275 -12.15 15.57 5.21
C GLU A 275 -12.53 14.50 4.15
N THR A 276 -12.06 14.66 2.91
CA THR A 276 -12.23 13.66 1.85
C THR A 276 -11.66 12.31 2.29
N ILE A 277 -10.41 12.29 2.75
CA ILE A 277 -9.72 11.10 3.25
C ILE A 277 -10.45 10.51 4.45
N GLU A 278 -10.80 11.32 5.44
CA GLU A 278 -11.46 10.81 6.64
C GLU A 278 -12.85 10.22 6.34
N GLY A 279 -13.60 10.74 5.35
CA GLY A 279 -14.85 10.13 4.95
C GLY A 279 -14.68 8.78 4.24
N MET A 280 -13.62 8.61 3.44
CA MET A 280 -13.25 7.29 2.91
C MET A 280 -12.94 6.31 4.05
N ALA A 281 -12.14 6.76 5.03
CA ALA A 281 -11.75 5.97 6.20
C ALA A 281 -12.96 5.53 7.02
N ARG A 282 -13.90 6.45 7.30
CA ARG A 282 -15.15 6.15 8.02
C ARG A 282 -16.06 5.19 7.25
N ILE A 283 -16.10 5.25 5.92
CA ILE A 283 -16.83 4.26 5.11
C ILE A 283 -16.18 2.89 5.28
N ILE A 284 -14.86 2.79 5.10
CA ILE A 284 -14.10 1.54 5.29
C ILE A 284 -14.38 0.95 6.67
N ALA A 285 -14.21 1.75 7.73
CA ALA A 285 -14.36 1.31 9.12
C ALA A 285 -15.74 0.73 9.41
N ARG A 286 -16.83 1.29 8.85
CA ARG A 286 -18.19 0.73 9.05
C ARG A 286 -18.36 -0.70 8.53
N HIS A 287 -17.53 -1.11 7.59
CA HIS A 287 -17.53 -2.46 7.00
C HIS A 287 -16.48 -3.38 7.64
N GLN A 288 -15.79 -2.96 8.71
CA GLN A 288 -14.82 -3.76 9.43
C GLN A 288 -15.34 -4.24 10.80
N PRO A 289 -14.74 -5.29 11.38
CA PRO A 289 -15.07 -5.76 12.71
C PRO A 289 -14.98 -4.68 13.81
N ARG A 290 -15.82 -4.81 14.84
CA ARG A 290 -15.91 -3.82 15.94
C ARG A 290 -14.70 -3.77 16.85
N ASP A 291 -13.92 -4.85 16.93
CA ASP A 291 -12.72 -4.94 17.76
C ASP A 291 -11.56 -4.07 17.26
N VAL A 292 -11.53 -3.77 15.95
CA VAL A 292 -10.53 -2.92 15.31
C VAL A 292 -11.01 -1.50 15.00
N THR A 293 -12.28 -1.18 15.28
CA THR A 293 -12.89 0.12 14.97
C THR A 293 -13.24 0.92 16.22
N ALA A 294 -13.21 2.25 16.09
CA ALA A 294 -13.62 3.15 17.15
C ALA A 294 -15.16 3.17 17.28
N PRO A 295 -15.69 3.33 18.50
CA PRO A 295 -17.12 3.54 18.67
C PRO A 295 -17.58 4.79 17.90
N PRO A 296 -18.83 4.81 17.39
CA PRO A 296 -19.35 5.98 16.70
C PRO A 296 -19.28 7.20 17.63
N PRO A 297 -18.95 8.40 17.11
CA PRO A 297 -18.97 9.60 17.92
C PRO A 297 -20.40 9.80 18.46
N SER A 298 -20.53 9.84 19.78
CA SER A 298 -21.80 10.17 20.44
C SER A 298 -22.28 11.53 19.95
N ALA A 299 -23.53 11.60 19.47
CA ALA A 299 -24.07 12.81 18.88
C ALA A 299 -24.17 13.96 19.92
N ARG A 300 -23.39 15.02 19.67
CA ARG A 300 -23.47 16.42 20.13
C ARG A 300 -22.72 16.89 21.41
N PRO A 301 -22.35 18.19 21.46
CA PRO A 301 -21.01 18.66 21.86
C PRO A 301 -21.00 19.48 23.16
N GLN A 302 -19.84 19.62 23.80
CA GLN A 302 -19.66 20.58 24.89
C GLN A 302 -18.77 21.75 24.44
N THR A 303 -19.43 22.90 24.28
CA THR A 303 -18.82 24.23 24.31
C THR A 303 -18.10 24.45 25.63
N ALA A 304 -16.78 24.52 25.61
CA ALA A 304 -16.00 25.02 26.75
C ALA A 304 -15.87 26.55 26.62
N THR A 305 -16.50 27.25 27.55
CA THR A 305 -16.38 28.69 27.81
C THR A 305 -14.92 29.08 28.08
N PRO A 306 -14.37 30.18 27.54
CA PRO A 306 -13.05 30.67 27.97
C PRO A 306 -13.17 31.40 29.31
N ALA A 307 -12.29 31.05 30.26
CA ALA A 307 -12.06 31.80 31.49
C ALA A 307 -11.33 33.15 31.21
N PRO A 308 -11.40 34.16 32.11
CA PRO A 308 -10.99 35.52 31.82
C PRO A 308 -9.48 35.69 31.74
N GLN A 309 -9.03 36.50 30.77
CA GLN A 309 -7.64 36.91 30.61
C GLN A 309 -7.27 37.99 31.62
N THR A 310 -6.19 37.80 32.38
CA THR A 310 -5.47 38.88 33.08
C THR A 310 -4.29 39.34 32.22
N ALA A 311 -4.23 40.66 32.02
CA ALA A 311 -3.29 41.36 31.16
C ALA A 311 -1.85 41.41 31.71
N GLY A 312 -0.87 41.38 30.82
CA GLY A 312 0.50 41.86 31.08
C GLY A 312 1.54 41.34 30.10
N GLY A 313 2.05 42.22 29.21
CA GLY A 313 3.35 42.06 28.55
C GLY A 313 3.33 41.76 27.05
N ASP A 314 3.49 42.81 26.25
CA ASP A 314 3.54 42.85 24.80
C ASP A 314 4.86 42.29 24.24
N HIS A 315 4.77 41.22 23.44
CA HIS A 315 5.67 40.93 22.32
C HIS A 315 4.82 40.48 21.14
N GLY A 316 4.19 41.43 20.45
CA GLY A 316 3.99 41.40 18.99
C GLY A 316 3.52 40.08 18.36
N HIS A 317 2.42 39.52 18.86
CA HIS A 317 1.67 38.48 18.17
C HIS A 317 0.18 38.76 18.34
N ILE A 318 -0.51 39.13 17.26
CA ILE A 318 -1.97 39.24 17.24
C ILE A 318 -2.51 37.87 16.81
N PRO A 319 -3.19 37.10 17.70
CA PRO A 319 -3.83 35.86 17.29
C PRO A 319 -5.22 36.20 16.74
N PHE A 320 -5.43 36.00 15.44
CA PHE A 320 -6.78 35.91 14.89
C PHE A 320 -7.19 34.43 14.84
N ARG A 321 -8.19 34.07 15.64
CA ARG A 321 -8.71 32.72 15.83
C ARG A 321 -10.06 32.59 15.11
N ALA A 322 -10.13 31.74 14.09
CA ALA A 322 -11.40 31.23 13.57
C ALA A 322 -11.67 29.83 14.17
N PRO A 323 -12.92 29.47 14.50
CA PRO A 323 -13.24 28.11 14.95
C PRO A 323 -13.21 27.15 13.75
N GLY A 324 -12.30 26.18 13.73
CA GLY A 324 -12.39 25.03 12.81
C GLY A 324 -11.10 24.53 12.14
N THR A 325 -9.96 25.21 12.26
CA THR A 325 -8.73 24.80 11.57
C THR A 325 -7.75 24.11 12.51
N ARG A 326 -7.21 22.95 12.11
CA ARG A 326 -6.09 22.28 12.79
C ARG A 326 -4.80 23.03 12.43
N ASN A 327 -3.94 23.28 13.41
CA ASN A 327 -2.58 23.78 13.14
C ASN A 327 -1.79 22.64 12.50
N VAL A 328 -1.58 22.69 11.18
CA VAL A 328 -0.66 21.77 10.50
C VAL A 328 0.48 22.60 9.91
N TRP A 329 1.64 22.52 10.53
CA TRP A 329 2.83 23.25 10.10
C TRP A 329 3.42 22.61 8.85
N VAL A 330 3.56 23.40 7.78
CA VAL A 330 4.23 22.99 6.53
C VAL A 330 5.63 23.59 6.53
N ARG A 331 6.67 22.77 6.54
CA ARG A 331 7.95 23.15 5.93
C ARG A 331 7.99 22.55 4.54
N ALA A 332 8.05 23.41 3.52
CA ALA A 332 8.29 22.99 2.15
C ALA A 332 9.73 22.46 2.01
N PHE A 333 9.91 21.58 1.01
CA PHE A 333 11.16 20.90 0.68
C PHE A 333 12.26 21.83 0.20
#